data_AF-A0A670YEK2-F1
#
_entry.id   AF-A0A670YEK2-F1
#
_cell.length_a   1.000
_cell.length_b   1.000
_cell.length_c   1.000
_cell.angle_alpha   90.00
_cell.angle_beta   90.00
_cell.angle_gamma   90.00
#
_symmetry.space_group_name_H-M   'P 1'
#
loop_
_entity.id
_entity.type
_entity.pdbx_description
1 polymer ?
#
loop_
_entity_poly.entity_id
_entity_poly.type
_entity_poly.pdbx_seq_one_letter_code
_entity_poly.pdbx_strand_id
1 'polypeptide(L)'
;SPARPGVPPPPPPPPDPRRPPTMPGQLLRGGRAAGPNASAAPSAGKSKKALDKGSSEYRVRRERNNIAVRKSRDKAKQRNAETQQKVLELSNDNERLRKRVEQLGRELETLRGIFRQLPESSLVKAMGSCS
;
A
#
# COMPACT_ATOMS: atom_id res chain seq x y z
N SER A 1 -12.51 -50.46 -15.88
CA SER A 1 -13.18 -49.40 -15.10
C SER A 1 -12.66 -48.04 -15.54
N PRO A 2 -13.49 -47.14 -16.10
CA PRO A 2 -12.99 -45.87 -16.60
C PRO A 2 -12.73 -44.89 -15.45
N ALA A 3 -11.65 -44.11 -15.57
CA ALA A 3 -11.25 -43.07 -14.63
C ALA A 3 -12.27 -41.93 -14.62
N ARG A 4 -12.65 -41.46 -13.42
CA ARG A 4 -13.49 -40.27 -13.24
C ARG A 4 -12.69 -39.02 -13.63
N PRO A 5 -13.25 -38.08 -14.41
CA PRO A 5 -12.61 -36.79 -14.66
C PRO A 5 -12.54 -35.99 -13.35
N GLY A 6 -11.34 -35.47 -13.06
CA GLY A 6 -11.05 -34.71 -11.85
C GLY A 6 -11.90 -33.44 -11.73
N VAL A 7 -12.56 -33.27 -10.59
CA VAL A 7 -13.30 -32.06 -10.25
C VAL A 7 -12.28 -30.93 -10.01
N PRO A 8 -12.43 -29.74 -10.62
CA PRO A 8 -11.53 -28.61 -10.34
C PRO A 8 -11.64 -28.19 -8.87
N PRO A 9 -10.53 -27.74 -8.24
CA PRO A 9 -10.56 -27.28 -6.85
C PRO A 9 -11.50 -26.07 -6.72
N PRO A 10 -12.21 -25.93 -5.57
CA PRO A 10 -13.10 -24.81 -5.36
C PRO A 10 -12.33 -23.47 -5.35
N PRO A 11 -12.96 -22.37 -5.79
CA PRO A 11 -12.36 -21.05 -5.76
C PRO A 11 -12.04 -20.63 -4.32
N PRO A 12 -10.98 -19.83 -4.10
CA PRO A 12 -10.64 -19.34 -2.77
C PRO A 12 -11.79 -18.51 -2.17
N PRO A 13 -11.98 -18.55 -0.85
CA PRO A 13 -13.03 -17.79 -0.19
C PRO A 13 -12.83 -16.27 -0.38
N PRO A 14 -13.91 -15.49 -0.39
CA PRO A 14 -13.84 -14.04 -0.50
C PRO A 14 -13.04 -13.44 0.67
N PRO A 15 -12.32 -12.32 0.44
CA PRO A 15 -11.50 -11.69 1.47
C PRO A 15 -12.37 -11.22 2.64
N ASP A 16 -12.03 -11.68 3.85
CA ASP A 16 -12.71 -11.30 5.10
C ASP A 16 -12.50 -9.80 5.39
N PRO A 17 -13.57 -8.99 5.53
CA PRO A 17 -13.49 -7.57 5.85
C PRO A 17 -12.77 -7.24 7.17
N ARG A 18 -12.59 -8.23 8.05
CA ARG A 18 -11.95 -8.05 9.37
C ARG A 18 -10.45 -8.32 9.37
N ARG A 19 -9.89 -8.80 8.26
CA ARG A 19 -8.46 -9.12 8.16
C ARG A 19 -7.68 -7.85 7.82
N PRO A 20 -6.69 -7.42 8.64
CA PRO A 20 -5.84 -6.29 8.28
C PRO A 20 -5.11 -6.60 6.96
N PRO A 21 -4.90 -5.62 6.08
CA PRO A 21 -4.24 -5.84 4.79
C PRO A 21 -2.86 -6.43 5.04
N THR A 22 -2.67 -7.69 4.66
CA THR A 22 -1.35 -8.29 4.57
C THR A 22 -0.69 -7.68 3.35
N MET A 23 0.23 -6.75 3.56
CA MET A 23 1.10 -6.23 2.50
C MET A 23 1.85 -7.42 1.88
N PRO A 24 1.75 -7.66 0.56
CA PRO A 24 2.58 -8.66 -0.10
C PRO A 24 3.99 -8.07 -0.23
N GLY A 25 4.94 -8.52 0.59
CA GLY A 25 6.33 -8.05 0.47
C GLY A 25 7.29 -8.25 1.64
N GLN A 26 6.89 -8.85 2.77
CA GLN A 26 7.83 -9.16 3.86
C GLN A 26 7.77 -10.65 4.23
N LEU A 27 8.33 -11.51 3.37
CA LEU A 27 8.60 -12.91 3.70
C LEU A 27 10.09 -13.26 3.78
N LEU A 28 10.98 -12.27 3.89
CA LEU A 28 12.39 -12.52 4.20
C LEU A 28 12.88 -11.61 5.33
N ARG A 29 12.61 -12.01 6.58
CA ARG A 29 13.46 -11.56 7.69
C ARG A 29 13.62 -12.65 8.74
N GLY A 30 14.29 -13.73 8.34
CA GLY A 30 15.11 -14.50 9.26
C GLY A 30 16.32 -13.65 9.64
N GLY A 31 16.60 -13.52 10.94
CA GLY A 31 17.82 -12.87 11.43
C GLY A 31 17.64 -12.19 12.79
N ARG A 32 17.93 -12.92 13.87
CA ARG A 32 18.43 -12.32 15.11
C ARG A 32 19.81 -11.72 14.80
N ALA A 33 20.00 -10.43 15.03
CA ALA A 33 21.32 -9.85 15.30
C ALA A 33 21.15 -8.51 16.02
N ALA A 34 22.01 -8.29 17.00
CA ALA A 34 21.95 -7.28 18.04
C ALA A 34 22.29 -5.86 17.55
N GLY A 35 21.74 -4.85 18.22
CA GLY A 35 22.23 -3.47 18.18
C GLY A 35 22.57 -3.03 19.61
N PRO A 36 23.78 -2.50 19.89
CA PRO A 36 24.15 -2.04 21.22
C PRO A 36 23.86 -0.54 21.34
N ASN A 37 22.71 -0.19 21.91
CA ASN A 37 22.50 0.98 22.78
C ASN A 37 20.99 1.24 22.92
N ALA A 38 20.44 0.80 24.05
CA ALA A 38 19.25 1.39 24.62
C ALA A 38 19.41 1.28 26.14
N SER A 39 19.67 2.43 26.74
CA SER A 39 19.85 2.67 28.17
C SER A 39 18.75 2.01 28.99
N ALA A 40 19.17 1.18 29.94
CA ALA A 40 18.49 0.78 31.17
C ALA A 40 16.94 0.74 31.16
N ALA A 41 16.38 -0.40 30.75
CA ALA A 41 15.16 -0.91 31.36
C ALA A 41 15.54 -2.12 32.21
N PRO A 42 15.07 -2.26 33.47
CA PRO A 42 15.38 -3.45 34.24
C PRO A 42 14.79 -4.65 33.52
N SER A 43 15.69 -5.55 33.16
CA SER A 43 15.45 -6.87 32.59
C SER A 43 14.68 -7.73 33.60
N ALA A 44 13.35 -7.65 33.59
CA ALA A 44 12.53 -8.71 34.17
C ALA A 44 12.51 -9.90 33.20
N GLY A 45 13.64 -10.59 33.13
CA GLY A 45 13.81 -11.84 32.41
C GLY A 45 12.86 -12.92 32.96
N LYS A 46 12.14 -13.54 32.04
CA LYS A 46 11.68 -14.94 32.04
C LYS A 46 11.69 -15.65 33.40
N SER A 47 10.61 -15.44 34.12
CA SER A 47 9.96 -16.49 34.90
C SER A 47 8.47 -16.17 34.83
N LYS A 48 7.65 -17.09 34.30
CA LYS A 48 6.19 -17.01 34.46
C LYS A 48 5.86 -17.24 35.94
N LYS A 49 6.28 -16.34 36.83
CA LYS A 49 5.69 -16.26 38.17
C LYS A 49 4.25 -15.87 37.90
N ALA A 50 3.31 -16.75 38.24
CA ALA A 50 1.90 -16.42 38.21
C ALA A 50 1.73 -15.16 39.05
N LEU A 51 1.59 -14.01 38.38
CA LEU A 51 1.32 -12.76 39.06
C LEU A 51 -0.06 -12.94 39.69
N ASP A 52 -0.11 -12.81 41.01
CA ASP A 52 -1.37 -12.78 41.72
C ASP A 52 -2.26 -11.68 41.12
N LYS A 53 -3.45 -12.08 40.68
CA LYS A 53 -4.40 -11.20 39.98
C LYS A 53 -4.91 -10.08 40.89
N GLY A 54 -4.83 -10.27 42.21
CA GLY A 54 -5.18 -9.26 43.22
C GLY A 54 -4.10 -8.19 43.45
N SER A 55 -2.86 -8.40 42.99
CA SER A 55 -1.74 -7.50 43.26
C SER A 55 -1.91 -6.13 42.59
N SER A 56 -1.50 -5.07 43.31
CA SER A 56 -1.39 -3.70 42.79
C SER A 56 -0.52 -3.65 41.52
N GLU A 57 0.57 -4.41 41.48
CA GLU A 57 1.46 -4.47 40.32
C GLU A 57 0.74 -5.02 39.07
N TYR A 58 -0.08 -6.07 39.24
CA TYR A 58 -0.88 -6.63 38.16
C TYR A 58 -1.87 -5.59 37.63
N ARG A 59 -2.58 -4.88 38.52
CA ARG A 59 -3.53 -3.83 38.14
C ARG A 59 -2.87 -2.72 37.31
N VAL A 60 -1.71 -2.22 37.75
CA VAL A 60 -0.97 -1.19 37.00
C VAL A 60 -0.53 -1.70 35.63
N ARG A 61 -0.02 -2.93 35.53
CA ARG A 61 0.37 -3.53 34.24
C ARG A 61 -0.83 -3.69 33.29
N ARG A 62 -1.98 -4.13 33.80
CA ARG A 62 -3.21 -4.26 33.02
C ARG A 62 -3.71 -2.91 32.54
N GLU A 63 -3.70 -1.88 33.38
CA GLU A 63 -4.14 -0.55 32.97
C GLU A 63 -3.23 0.02 31.87
N ARG A 64 -1.91 -0.10 32.03
CA ARG A 64 -0.95 0.28 30.99
C ARG A 64 -1.19 -0.47 29.67
N ASN A 65 -1.46 -1.77 29.75
CA ASN A 65 -1.74 -2.57 28.55
C ASN A 65 -3.06 -2.15 27.89
N ASN A 66 -4.11 -1.87 28.67
CA ASN A 66 -5.38 -1.39 28.15
C ASN A 66 -5.20 -0.07 27.39
N ILE A 67 -4.42 0.86 27.94
CA ILE A 67 -4.05 2.11 27.26
C ILE A 67 -3.30 1.83 25.96
N ALA A 68 -2.29 0.95 25.99
CA ALA A 68 -1.51 0.59 24.81
C ALA A 68 -2.36 -0.05 23.70
N VAL A 69 -3.32 -0.90 24.07
CA VAL A 69 -4.25 -1.53 23.12
C VAL A 69 -5.20 -0.51 22.50
N ARG A 70 -5.75 0.41 23.30
CA ARG A 70 -6.57 1.51 22.75
C ARG A 70 -5.76 2.32 21.74
N LYS A 71 -4.56 2.75 22.13
CA LYS A 71 -3.64 3.52 21.27
C LYS A 71 -3.27 2.77 19.98
N SER A 72 -3.00 1.46 20.06
CA SER A 72 -2.63 0.68 18.87
C SER A 72 -3.81 0.49 17.92
N ARG A 73 -5.02 0.31 18.46
CA ARG A 73 -6.26 0.25 17.68
C ARG A 73 -6.55 1.57 16.98
N ASP A 74 -6.45 2.69 17.67
CA ASP A 74 -6.71 4.00 17.08
C ASP A 74 -5.69 4.34 16.00
N LYS A 75 -4.42 4.01 16.23
CA LYS A 75 -3.38 4.14 15.18
C LYS A 75 -3.66 3.24 13.96
N ALA A 76 -4.18 2.03 14.17
CA ALA A 76 -4.56 1.15 13.06
C ALA A 76 -5.75 1.71 12.27
N LYS A 77 -6.79 2.20 12.96
CA LYS A 77 -7.93 2.88 12.33
C LYS A 77 -7.48 4.10 11.52
N GLN A 78 -6.63 4.94 12.11
CA GLN A 78 -6.09 6.12 11.44
C GLN A 78 -5.32 5.76 10.17
N ARG A 79 -4.42 4.77 10.22
CA ARG A 79 -3.71 4.29 9.03
C ARG A 79 -4.64 3.77 7.95
N ASN A 80 -5.71 3.06 8.32
CA ASN A 80 -6.69 2.56 7.36
C ASN A 80 -7.43 3.73 6.68
N ALA A 81 -7.83 4.74 7.45
CA ALA A 81 -8.47 5.94 6.92
C ALA A 81 -7.53 6.73 5.98
N GLU A 82 -6.28 6.93 6.38
CA GLU A 82 -5.24 7.55 5.54
C GLU A 82 -5.01 6.77 4.24
N THR A 83 -5.01 5.44 4.30
CA THR A 83 -4.87 4.60 3.11
C THR A 83 -6.07 4.77 2.17
N GLN A 84 -7.29 4.77 2.70
CA GLN A 84 -8.51 5.02 1.92
C GLN A 84 -8.48 6.40 1.26
N GLN A 85 -8.08 7.43 2.01
CA GLN A 85 -7.89 8.77 1.48
C GLN A 85 -6.85 8.79 0.36
N LYS A 86 -5.73 8.09 0.54
CA LYS A 86 -4.67 8.04 -0.48
C LYS A 86 -5.11 7.37 -1.77
N VAL A 87 -5.96 6.34 -1.69
CA VAL A 87 -6.54 5.69 -2.87
C VAL A 87 -7.42 6.68 -3.64
N LEU A 88 -8.23 7.49 -2.96
CA LEU A 88 -9.07 8.50 -3.60
C LEU A 88 -8.22 9.58 -4.30
N GLU A 89 -7.21 10.10 -3.60
CA GLU A 89 -6.26 11.08 -4.17
C GLU A 89 -5.59 10.53 -5.43
N LEU A 90 -4.99 9.34 -5.34
CA LEU A 90 -4.30 8.71 -6.47
C LEU A 90 -5.24 8.42 -7.62
N SER A 91 -6.50 8.05 -7.35
CA SER A 91 -7.50 7.81 -8.39
C SER A 91 -7.83 9.09 -9.15
N ASN A 92 -8.03 10.20 -8.44
CA ASN A 92 -8.29 11.50 -9.05
C ASN A 92 -7.08 12.00 -9.86
N ASP A 93 -5.88 11.89 -9.31
CA ASP A 93 -4.64 12.23 -10.04
C ASP A 93 -4.46 11.37 -11.28
N ASN A 94 -4.76 10.07 -11.21
CA ASN A 94 -4.68 9.18 -12.37
C ASN A 94 -5.66 9.62 -13.47
N GLU A 95 -6.89 9.96 -13.11
CA GLU A 95 -7.89 10.46 -14.07
C GLU A 95 -7.44 11.77 -14.72
N ARG A 96 -6.92 12.71 -13.92
CA ARG A 96 -6.37 13.98 -14.41
C ARG A 96 -5.21 13.76 -15.39
N LEU A 97 -4.30 12.84 -15.07
CA LEU A 97 -3.19 12.49 -15.95
C LEU A 97 -3.66 11.82 -17.24
N ARG A 98 -4.63 10.91 -17.18
CA ARG A 98 -5.23 10.30 -18.38
C ARG A 98 -5.84 11.35 -19.30
N LYS A 99 -6.61 12.30 -18.75
CA LYS A 99 -7.17 13.44 -19.51
C LYS A 99 -6.06 14.26 -20.17
N ARG A 100 -4.95 14.52 -19.48
CA ARG A 100 -3.82 15.27 -20.05
C ARG A 100 -3.13 14.50 -21.18
N VAL A 101 -2.95 13.19 -21.02
CA VAL A 101 -2.39 12.32 -22.06
C VAL A 101 -3.30 12.29 -23.29
N GLU A 102 -4.61 12.13 -23.10
CA GLU A 102 -5.58 12.16 -24.20
C GLU A 102 -5.56 13.51 -24.93
N GLN A 103 -5.55 14.62 -24.20
CA GLN A 103 -5.48 15.96 -24.78
C GLN A 103 -4.23 16.12 -25.65
N LEU A 104 -3.05 15.83 -25.09
CA LEU A 104 -1.80 15.92 -25.83
C LEU A 104 -1.79 14.98 -27.05
N GLY A 105 -2.39 13.79 -26.93
CA GLY A 105 -2.58 12.87 -28.04
C GLY A 105 -3.40 13.47 -29.18
N ARG A 106 -4.51 14.17 -28.86
CA ARG A 106 -5.34 14.87 -29.87
C ARG A 106 -4.60 16.05 -30.50
N GLU A 107 -3.87 16.82 -29.70
CA GLU A 107 -3.04 17.93 -30.20
C GLU A 107 -1.97 17.42 -31.19
N LEU A 108 -1.29 16.33 -30.87
CA LEU A 108 -0.32 15.68 -31.77
C LEU A 108 -0.96 15.13 -33.04
N GLU A 109 -2.12 14.48 -32.93
CA GLU A 109 -2.81 13.95 -34.12
C GLU A 109 -3.28 15.08 -35.04
N THR A 110 -3.75 16.18 -34.46
CA THR A 110 -4.12 17.39 -35.21
C THR A 110 -2.91 17.94 -35.96
N LEU A 111 -1.76 18.10 -35.27
CA LEU A 111 -0.52 18.54 -35.92
C LEU A 111 -0.09 17.59 -37.03
N ARG A 112 -0.07 16.27 -36.79
CA ARG A 112 0.26 15.27 -37.81
C ARG A 112 -0.69 15.32 -39.01
N GLY A 113 -1.98 15.53 -38.77
CA GLY A 113 -2.99 15.71 -39.81
C GLY A 113 -2.69 16.92 -40.70
N ILE A 114 -2.35 18.06 -40.09
CA ILE A 114 -1.94 19.28 -40.81
C ILE A 114 -0.68 19.01 -41.65
N PHE A 115 0.34 18.39 -41.06
CA PHE A 115 1.59 18.07 -41.77
C PHE A 115 1.36 17.13 -42.96
N ARG A 116 0.44 16.16 -42.87
CA ARG A 116 0.11 15.26 -43.99
C ARG A 116 -0.62 15.95 -45.14
N GLN A 117 -1.34 17.04 -44.90
CA GLN A 117 -2.09 17.76 -45.92
C GLN A 117 -1.26 18.83 -46.64
N LEU A 118 -0.11 19.22 -46.07
CA LEU A 118 0.78 20.22 -46.65
C LEU A 118 1.62 19.62 -47.79
N PRO A 119 1.76 20.31 -48.94
CA PRO A 119 2.68 19.87 -49.99
C PRO A 119 4.13 19.93 -49.49
N GLU A 120 4.96 18.96 -49.92
CA GLU A 120 6.37 18.79 -49.55
C GLU A 120 7.19 20.11 -49.61
N SER A 121 6.89 20.99 -50.58
CA SER A 121 7.54 22.29 -50.75
C SER A 121 7.26 23.30 -49.64
N SER A 122 6.07 23.28 -49.03
CA SER A 122 5.72 24.16 -47.89
C SER A 122 6.25 23.62 -46.56
N LEU A 123 6.38 22.29 -46.43
CA LEU A 123 6.91 21.65 -45.23
C LEU A 123 8.37 21.99 -44.97
N VAL A 124 9.22 21.89 -45.99
CA VAL A 124 10.65 22.24 -45.91
C VAL A 124 10.85 23.70 -45.51
N LYS A 125 9.97 24.60 -45.98
CA LYS A 125 10.03 26.04 -45.66
C LYS A 125 9.60 26.34 -44.22
N ALA A 126 8.59 25.65 -43.70
CA ALA A 126 8.12 25.83 -42.32
C ALA A 126 9.12 25.27 -41.28
N MET A 127 9.77 24.14 -41.57
CA MET A 127 10.79 23.56 -40.68
C MET A 127 12.15 24.26 -40.77
N GLY A 128 12.44 24.97 -41.88
CA GLY A 128 13.66 25.76 -42.03
C GLY A 128 13.63 27.13 -41.33
N SER A 129 12.44 27.59 -40.90
CA SER A 129 12.26 28.88 -40.22
C SER A 129 12.34 28.83 -38.68
N CYS A 130 12.47 27.64 -38.10
CA CYS A 130 12.78 27.46 -36.67
C CYS A 130 14.30 27.30 -36.50
N SER A 131 15.01 28.43 -36.45
CA SER A 131 16.39 28.55 -35.94
C SER A 131 16.52 29.81 -35.11
#